data_AF-A0A816V8J9-F1
#
_entry.id   AF-A0A816V8J9-F1
#
_cell.length_a   1.000
_cell.length_b   1.000
_cell.length_c   1.000
_cell.angle_alpha   90.00
_cell.angle_beta   90.00
_cell.angle_gamma   90.00
#
_symmetry.space_group_name_H-M   'P 1'
#
loop_
_entity.id
_entity.type
_entity.pdbx_description
1 polymer ?
#
loop_
_entity_poly.entity_id
_entity_poly.type
_entity_poly.pdbx_seq_one_letter_code
_entity_poly.pdbx_strand_id
1 'polypeptide(L)'
;MISTAQIHGEESTGVDNKKPKCHGNKKLQRFKRKWRTRGLNEEEIVTLINTKGPNYIRSNQSSLHSYKHQEKHVQEEHKNIMNVITRYLIREHHIPLTATIIRKFSQQLETSLHQQYMIPLSYLNIYRTRKEFKLMKSIQHRLKKGNYILRETDKSGIFHIGNSVDYEKKAEAYRQKTGAYNELDSNPLWSVFDKVILLLNDLRLKKYILSWHLDKMMPKRNKVQLAYLYFIPKPHKAGTRLRPIVSSMNMPTTGISRFLDKLIRPIFDKHARSTTFID
;
A
#
# COMPACT_ATOMS: atom_id res chain seq x y z
N MET A 1 23.22 12.84 -54.97
CA MET A 1 24.38 13.74 -54.71
C MET A 1 25.17 13.16 -53.56
N ILE A 2 26.46 13.02 -53.82
CA ILE A 2 27.49 12.37 -53.01
C ILE A 2 27.72 13.15 -51.71
N SER A 3 27.91 12.46 -50.58
CA SER A 3 29.02 12.78 -49.66
C SER A 3 29.26 11.63 -48.69
N THR A 4 30.32 10.88 -48.98
CA THR A 4 31.07 10.00 -48.11
C THR A 4 31.89 10.81 -47.09
N ALA A 5 31.98 10.33 -45.85
CA ALA A 5 33.14 10.58 -44.99
C ALA A 5 33.41 9.34 -44.13
N GLN A 6 34.49 8.65 -44.48
CA GLN A 6 35.12 7.56 -43.75
C GLN A 6 36.48 8.09 -43.33
N ILE A 7 36.86 8.05 -42.05
CA ILE A 7 38.27 7.99 -41.62
C ILE A 7 38.37 7.04 -40.42
N HIS A 8 39.30 6.08 -40.57
CA HIS A 8 39.88 5.16 -39.59
C HIS A 8 40.36 5.89 -38.32
N GLY A 9 40.54 5.32 -37.13
CA GLY A 9 40.80 3.96 -36.68
C GLY A 9 41.84 4.11 -35.57
N GLU A 10 41.65 3.47 -34.42
CA GLU A 10 42.74 3.19 -33.46
C GLU A 10 42.26 2.14 -32.45
N GLU A 11 42.88 0.97 -32.50
CA GLU A 11 42.85 -0.04 -31.45
C GLU A 11 43.75 0.40 -30.30
N SER A 12 43.27 0.28 -29.05
CA SER A 12 44.16 0.05 -27.90
C SER A 12 43.47 -0.79 -26.82
N THR A 13 43.89 -2.05 -26.77
CA THR A 13 44.35 -2.79 -25.60
C THR A 13 43.52 -2.76 -24.30
N GLY A 14 42.89 -3.90 -24.01
CA GLY A 14 43.03 -4.65 -22.76
C GLY A 14 42.74 -3.94 -21.43
N VAL A 15 41.57 -4.21 -20.85
CA VAL A 15 41.35 -4.09 -19.39
C VAL A 15 40.63 -5.33 -18.85
N ASP A 16 41.24 -5.90 -17.82
CA ASP A 16 40.93 -7.14 -17.12
C ASP A 16 39.46 -7.29 -16.65
N ASN A 17 38.91 -8.46 -16.97
CA ASN A 17 37.73 -9.03 -16.32
C ASN A 17 38.03 -9.42 -14.87
N LYS A 18 37.97 -8.48 -13.92
CA LYS A 18 37.87 -8.79 -12.48
C LYS A 18 36.40 -8.86 -12.07
N LYS A 19 35.88 -10.10 -11.97
CA LYS A 19 34.64 -10.41 -11.25
C LYS A 19 34.69 -9.80 -9.84
N PRO A 20 33.67 -9.07 -9.37
CA PRO A 20 33.63 -8.58 -8.00
C PRO A 20 33.53 -9.77 -7.02
N LYS A 21 34.56 -9.93 -6.17
CA LYS A 21 34.53 -10.85 -5.01
C LYS A 21 33.41 -10.41 -4.06
N CYS A 22 32.34 -11.20 -3.98
CA CYS A 22 31.30 -11.07 -2.97
C CYS A 22 31.91 -11.09 -1.57
N HIS A 23 32.05 -9.92 -0.95
CA HIS A 23 32.24 -9.80 0.48
C HIS A 23 30.93 -10.18 1.16
N GLY A 24 30.76 -11.48 1.43
CA GLY A 24 29.72 -12.01 2.29
C GLY A 24 29.74 -11.27 3.63
N ASN A 25 28.69 -10.49 3.85
CA ASN A 25 28.57 -9.49 4.90
C ASN A 25 28.83 -10.11 6.30
N LYS A 26 30.01 -9.87 6.89
CA LYS A 26 30.40 -10.39 8.22
C LYS A 26 29.37 -10.02 9.31
N LYS A 27 28.65 -8.90 9.16
CA LYS A 27 27.52 -8.53 10.05
C LYS A 27 26.36 -9.53 9.97
N LEU A 28 26.09 -10.10 8.80
CA LEU A 28 25.02 -11.06 8.54
C LEU A 28 25.30 -12.43 9.16
N GLN A 29 26.54 -12.89 9.09
CA GLN A 29 27.00 -14.12 9.78
C GLN A 29 26.95 -13.95 11.31
N ARG A 30 27.34 -12.77 11.82
CA ARG A 30 27.27 -12.43 13.25
C ARG A 30 25.83 -12.34 13.76
N PHE A 31 24.93 -11.75 12.96
CA PHE A 31 23.50 -11.73 13.22
C PHE A 31 22.92 -13.15 13.30
N LYS A 32 23.20 -14.02 12.32
CA LYS A 32 22.77 -15.43 12.32
C LYS A 32 23.25 -16.21 13.55
N ARG A 33 24.50 -16.03 13.95
CA ARG A 33 25.10 -16.74 15.09
C ARG A 33 24.52 -16.26 16.44
N LYS A 34 24.28 -14.97 16.59
CA LYS A 34 23.67 -14.37 17.79
C LYS A 34 22.19 -14.77 17.93
N TRP A 35 21.45 -14.78 16.81
CA TRP A 35 20.09 -15.31 16.74
C TRP A 35 20.05 -16.77 17.21
N ARG A 36 20.90 -17.66 16.69
CA ARG A 36 20.87 -19.07 17.08
C ARG A 36 21.18 -19.36 18.57
N THR A 37 21.82 -18.43 19.29
CA THR A 37 22.43 -18.73 20.60
C THR A 37 21.88 -17.94 21.78
N ARG A 38 21.33 -16.72 21.60
CA ARG A 38 21.00 -15.84 22.75
C ARG A 38 19.59 -15.21 22.74
N GLY A 39 18.88 -15.26 21.61
CA GLY A 39 17.67 -14.43 21.44
C GLY A 39 18.04 -12.98 21.09
N LEU A 40 17.02 -12.16 20.83
CA LEU A 40 17.19 -10.72 20.62
C LEU A 40 17.02 -9.95 21.94
N ASN A 41 17.75 -8.85 22.10
CA ASN A 41 17.45 -7.86 23.13
C ASN A 41 16.38 -6.86 22.62
N GLU A 42 15.87 -6.02 23.52
CA GLU A 42 14.78 -5.08 23.24
C GLU A 42 15.11 -4.10 22.09
N GLU A 43 16.33 -3.57 22.05
CA GLU A 43 16.78 -2.66 20.97
C GLU A 43 16.83 -3.35 19.59
N GLU A 44 17.24 -4.61 19.53
CA GLU A 44 17.28 -5.39 18.29
C GLU A 44 15.86 -5.77 17.83
N ILE A 45 14.94 -6.00 18.76
CA ILE A 45 13.50 -6.19 18.47
C ILE A 45 12.93 -4.92 17.87
N VAL A 46 13.14 -3.77 18.50
CA VAL A 46 12.70 -2.46 18.01
C VAL A 46 13.28 -2.17 16.63
N THR A 47 14.57 -2.47 16.42
CA THR A 47 15.21 -2.31 15.11
C THR A 47 14.58 -3.22 14.05
N LEU A 48 14.31 -4.49 14.38
CA LEU A 48 13.67 -5.43 13.46
C LEU A 48 12.23 -5.02 13.13
N ILE A 49 11.48 -4.54 14.11
CA ILE A 49 10.12 -3.99 13.93
C ILE A 49 10.18 -2.74 13.06
N ASN A 50 11.09 -1.81 13.32
CA ASN A 50 11.21 -0.57 12.55
C ASN A 50 11.66 -0.81 11.10
N THR A 51 12.45 -1.86 10.85
CA THR A 51 12.99 -2.15 9.52
C THR A 51 12.16 -3.14 8.70
N LYS A 52 11.41 -4.03 9.36
CA LYS A 52 10.69 -5.16 8.73
C LYS A 52 9.28 -5.37 9.27
N GLY A 53 8.91 -4.74 10.38
CA GLY A 53 7.55 -4.72 10.92
C GLY A 53 6.66 -3.71 10.18
N PRO A 54 5.42 -3.50 10.64
CA PRO A 54 4.52 -2.49 10.09
C PRO A 54 5.12 -1.09 10.28
N ASN A 55 5.01 -0.26 9.24
CA ASN A 55 5.58 1.11 9.19
C ASN A 55 5.06 2.07 10.29
N TYR A 56 4.08 1.65 11.08
CA TYR A 56 3.43 2.47 12.08
C TYR A 56 2.89 1.60 13.20
N ILE A 57 3.49 1.71 14.40
CA ILE A 57 2.85 1.29 15.65
C ILE A 57 2.10 2.51 16.16
N ARG A 58 0.79 2.38 16.38
CA ARG A 58 -0.03 3.47 16.91
C ARG A 58 0.40 3.78 18.33
N SER A 59 1.02 4.94 18.52
CA SER A 59 1.26 5.46 19.87
C SER A 59 -0.09 5.81 20.52
N ASN A 60 -0.54 4.95 21.43
CA ASN A 60 -1.41 5.23 22.58
C ASN A 60 -2.72 6.02 22.31
N GLN A 61 -3.40 5.78 21.19
CA GLN A 61 -4.83 6.13 21.04
C GLN A 61 -5.76 5.06 21.65
N SER A 62 -5.21 3.91 22.04
CA SER A 62 -5.90 2.75 22.60
C SER A 62 -6.44 2.95 24.01
N SER A 63 -5.82 3.82 24.81
CA SER A 63 -6.20 4.15 26.19
C SER A 63 -7.64 4.68 26.36
N LEU A 64 -8.27 5.13 25.27
CA LEU A 64 -9.67 5.55 25.27
C LEU A 64 -10.68 4.39 25.13
N HIS A 65 -10.20 3.22 24.76
CA HIS A 65 -11.03 2.03 24.56
C HIS A 65 -11.03 1.17 25.82
N SER A 66 -12.08 0.36 26.01
CA SER A 66 -12.13 -0.62 27.10
C SER A 66 -10.94 -1.58 27.04
N TYR A 67 -10.49 -2.08 28.20
CA TYR A 67 -9.42 -3.08 28.31
C TYR A 67 -9.57 -4.24 27.30
N LYS A 68 -10.77 -4.82 27.20
CA LYS A 68 -11.08 -5.90 26.24
C LYS A 68 -10.79 -5.55 24.78
N HIS A 69 -11.01 -4.29 24.41
CA HIS A 69 -10.74 -3.80 23.06
C HIS A 69 -9.25 -3.56 22.84
N GLN A 70 -8.55 -3.04 23.85
CA GLN A 70 -7.09 -2.88 23.83
C GLN A 70 -6.39 -4.24 23.70
N GLU A 71 -6.83 -5.23 24.46
CA GLU A 71 -6.31 -6.60 24.41
C GLU A 71 -6.50 -7.23 23.03
N LYS A 72 -7.70 -7.09 22.44
CA LYS A 72 -7.96 -7.53 21.07
C LYS A 72 -7.02 -6.85 20.06
N HIS A 73 -6.77 -5.55 20.22
CA HIS A 73 -5.83 -4.82 19.37
C HIS A 73 -4.39 -5.31 19.51
N VAL A 74 -3.92 -5.54 20.74
CA VAL A 74 -2.59 -6.11 21.00
C VAL A 74 -2.44 -7.47 20.32
N GLN A 75 -3.44 -8.35 20.43
CA GLN A 75 -3.46 -9.66 19.78
C GLN A 75 -3.41 -9.56 18.24
N GLU A 76 -4.19 -8.64 17.66
CA GLU A 76 -4.21 -8.43 16.20
C GLU A 76 -2.87 -7.87 15.70
N GLU A 77 -2.28 -6.90 16.39
CA GLU A 77 -0.97 -6.34 16.05
C GLU A 77 0.15 -7.36 16.21
N HIS A 78 0.17 -8.09 17.32
CA HIS A 78 1.12 -9.17 17.56
C HIS A 78 1.09 -10.18 16.41
N LYS A 79 -0.10 -10.70 16.06
CA LYS A 79 -0.29 -11.62 14.95
C LYS A 79 0.21 -11.05 13.63
N ASN A 80 -0.07 -9.77 13.36
CA ASN A 80 0.36 -9.12 12.12
C ASN A 80 1.88 -9.01 12.03
N ILE A 81 2.54 -8.55 13.09
CA ILE A 81 4.01 -8.42 13.17
C ILE A 81 4.66 -9.79 13.05
N MET A 82 4.20 -10.77 13.82
CA MET A 82 4.70 -12.14 13.79
C MET A 82 4.56 -12.75 12.40
N ASN A 83 3.43 -12.53 11.71
CA ASN A 83 3.25 -13.04 10.35
C ASN A 83 4.23 -12.45 9.34
N VAL A 84 4.61 -11.17 9.47
CA VAL A 84 5.58 -10.54 8.57
C VAL A 84 6.99 -11.07 8.86
N ILE A 85 7.37 -11.10 10.14
CA ILE A 85 8.70 -11.51 10.58
C ILE A 85 8.93 -13.00 10.29
N THR A 86 7.99 -13.87 10.64
CA THR A 86 8.10 -15.31 10.34
C THR A 86 8.21 -15.57 8.84
N ARG A 87 7.40 -14.92 8.00
CA ARG A 87 7.54 -15.03 6.54
C ARG A 87 8.92 -14.61 6.05
N TYR A 88 9.47 -13.53 6.59
CA TYR A 88 10.82 -13.08 6.25
C TYR A 88 11.89 -14.10 6.69
N LEU A 89 11.82 -14.58 7.93
CA LEU A 89 12.79 -15.52 8.49
C LEU A 89 12.78 -16.89 7.82
N ILE A 90 11.59 -17.38 7.43
CA ILE A 90 11.46 -18.64 6.68
C ILE A 90 12.05 -18.49 5.29
N ARG A 91 11.73 -17.39 4.59
CA ARG A 91 12.13 -17.20 3.19
C ARG A 91 13.59 -16.85 3.02
N GLU A 92 14.10 -15.93 3.83
CA GLU A 92 15.45 -15.37 3.67
C GLU A 92 16.50 -16.10 4.50
N HIS A 93 16.08 -16.74 5.60
CA HIS A 93 17.00 -17.33 6.58
C HIS A 93 16.74 -18.81 6.89
N HIS A 94 15.72 -19.42 6.27
CA HIS A 94 15.33 -20.83 6.44
C HIS A 94 15.20 -21.26 7.90
N ILE A 95 14.70 -20.38 8.76
CA ILE A 95 14.53 -20.67 10.19
C ILE A 95 13.17 -21.36 10.40
N PRO A 96 13.13 -22.55 11.02
CA PRO A 96 11.88 -23.25 11.28
C PRO A 96 11.04 -22.51 12.32
N LEU A 97 9.71 -22.50 12.13
CA LEU A 97 8.75 -21.86 13.03
C LEU A 97 8.81 -22.36 14.48
N THR A 98 9.23 -23.62 14.66
CA THR A 98 9.40 -24.28 15.96
C THR A 98 10.66 -23.85 16.70
N ALA A 99 11.51 -23.01 16.10
CA ALA A 99 12.73 -22.55 16.73
C ALA A 99 12.40 -21.80 18.03
N THR A 100 13.07 -22.17 19.12
CA THR A 100 12.90 -21.58 20.46
C THR A 100 13.07 -20.05 20.45
N ILE A 101 13.90 -19.53 19.55
CA ILE A 101 14.06 -18.08 19.36
C ILE A 101 12.80 -17.38 18.84
N ILE A 102 12.02 -17.99 17.95
CA ILE A 102 10.78 -17.40 17.44
C ILE A 102 9.75 -17.32 18.57
N ARG A 103 9.67 -18.36 19.41
CA ARG A 103 8.83 -18.35 20.61
C ARG A 103 9.27 -17.27 21.60
N LYS A 104 10.58 -17.15 21.87
CA LYS A 104 11.12 -16.11 22.77
C LYS A 104 10.83 -14.70 22.25
N PHE A 105 11.04 -14.48 20.95
CA PHE A 105 10.71 -13.21 20.30
C PHE A 105 9.21 -12.90 20.38
N SER A 106 8.35 -13.89 20.12
CA SER A 106 6.90 -13.76 20.23
C SER A 106 6.47 -13.29 21.62
N GLN A 107 7.03 -13.89 22.67
CA GLN A 107 6.74 -13.51 24.06
C GLN A 107 7.26 -12.10 24.38
N GLN A 108 8.48 -11.78 23.97
CA GLN A 108 9.05 -10.45 24.19
C GLN A 108 8.25 -9.35 23.47
N LEU A 109 7.82 -9.61 22.23
CA LEU A 109 6.97 -8.70 21.47
C LEU A 109 5.62 -8.48 22.16
N GLU A 110 4.99 -9.54 22.64
CA GLU A 110 3.73 -9.46 23.39
C GLU A 110 3.89 -8.60 24.64
N THR A 111 4.94 -8.82 25.44
CA THR A 111 5.26 -8.00 26.61
C THR A 111 5.47 -6.52 26.23
N SER A 112 6.26 -6.23 25.20
CA SER A 112 6.50 -4.86 24.76
C SER A 112 5.22 -4.17 24.25
N LEU A 113 4.37 -4.88 23.51
CA LEU A 113 3.07 -4.34 23.07
C LEU A 113 2.16 -4.09 24.27
N HIS A 114 2.06 -5.02 25.21
CA HIS A 114 1.29 -4.81 26.44
C HIS A 114 1.78 -3.59 27.22
N GLN A 115 3.10 -3.43 27.38
CA GLN A 115 3.65 -2.23 28.01
C GLN A 115 3.22 -0.98 27.25
N GLN A 116 3.43 -0.91 25.93
CA GLN A 116 3.10 0.28 25.15
C GLN A 116 1.59 0.63 25.14
N TYR A 117 0.73 -0.39 25.07
CA TYR A 117 -0.72 -0.21 24.97
C TYR A 117 -1.41 -0.02 26.32
N MET A 118 -0.85 -0.57 27.39
CA MET A 118 -1.44 -0.59 28.74
C MET A 118 -0.81 0.42 29.69
N ILE A 119 0.30 1.08 29.32
CA ILE A 119 0.84 2.20 30.11
C ILE A 119 -0.26 3.27 30.23
N PRO A 120 -0.67 3.62 31.46
CA PRO A 120 -1.67 4.65 31.67
C PRO A 120 -1.17 5.98 31.11
N LEU A 121 -1.97 6.61 30.26
CA LEU A 121 -1.66 7.95 29.79
C LEU A 121 -1.69 8.95 30.94
N SER A 122 -0.85 9.99 30.85
CA SER A 122 -0.97 11.13 31.75
C SER A 122 -2.39 11.71 31.67
N TYR A 123 -2.88 12.22 32.80
CA TYR A 123 -4.21 12.84 32.87
C TYR A 123 -4.41 13.90 31.77
N LEU A 124 -3.37 14.71 31.52
CA LEU A 124 -3.38 15.74 30.47
C LEU A 124 -3.60 15.15 29.08
N ASN A 125 -2.93 14.03 28.75
CA ASN A 125 -3.11 13.36 27.46
C ASN A 125 -4.52 12.77 27.34
N ILE A 126 -5.02 12.09 28.37
CA ILE A 126 -6.40 11.56 28.39
C ILE A 126 -7.41 12.69 28.18
N TYR A 127 -7.25 13.80 28.89
CA TYR A 127 -8.11 14.97 28.75
C TYR A 127 -8.08 15.56 27.34
N ARG A 128 -6.89 15.75 26.76
CA ARG A 128 -6.69 16.24 25.39
C ARG A 128 -7.35 15.31 24.37
N THR A 129 -7.08 14.01 24.41
CA THR A 129 -7.64 13.05 23.46
C THR A 129 -9.17 12.98 23.57
N ARG A 130 -9.74 13.06 24.79
CA ARG A 130 -11.20 13.14 24.97
C ARG A 130 -11.79 14.43 24.37
N LYS A 131 -11.11 15.56 24.53
CA LYS A 131 -11.52 16.85 23.94
C LYS A 131 -11.47 16.79 22.41
N GLU A 132 -10.40 16.25 21.83
CA GLU A 132 -10.24 16.03 20.40
C GLU A 132 -11.31 15.09 19.85
N PHE A 133 -11.59 13.97 20.54
CA PHE A 133 -12.64 13.04 20.13
C PHE A 133 -14.02 13.70 20.12
N LYS A 134 -14.35 14.47 21.17
CA LYS A 134 -15.60 15.24 21.22
C LYS A 134 -15.67 16.27 20.09
N LEU A 135 -14.56 16.97 19.82
CA LEU A 135 -14.47 17.92 18.71
C LEU A 135 -14.69 17.24 17.36
N MET A 136 -14.01 16.11 17.09
CA MET A 136 -14.19 15.32 15.87
C MET A 136 -15.64 14.87 15.69
N LYS A 137 -16.28 14.37 16.77
CA LYS A 137 -17.70 13.98 16.73
C LYS A 137 -18.62 15.17 16.45
N SER A 138 -18.35 16.32 17.05
CA SER A 138 -19.08 17.56 16.79
C SER A 138 -18.94 18.02 15.33
N ILE A 139 -17.72 18.00 14.77
CA ILE A 139 -17.47 18.32 13.36
C ILE A 139 -18.25 17.36 12.46
N GLN A 140 -18.14 16.04 12.68
CA GLN A 140 -18.87 15.04 11.92
C GLN A 140 -20.38 15.25 11.96
N HIS A 141 -20.93 15.57 13.15
CA HIS A 141 -22.35 15.85 13.31
C HIS A 141 -22.77 17.11 12.54
N ARG A 142 -22.00 18.20 12.63
CA ARG A 142 -22.29 19.46 11.91
C ARG A 142 -22.21 19.30 10.40
N LEU A 143 -21.20 18.56 9.91
CA LEU A 143 -21.06 18.27 8.48
C LEU A 143 -22.28 17.50 7.96
N LYS A 144 -22.71 16.45 8.68
CA LYS A 144 -23.92 15.69 8.32
C LYS A 144 -25.17 16.54 8.37
N LYS A 145 -25.40 17.27 9.46
CA LYS A 145 -26.60 18.12 9.64
C LYS A 145 -26.69 19.21 8.58
N GLY A 146 -25.56 19.79 8.18
CA GLY A 146 -25.50 20.85 7.17
C GLY A 146 -25.34 20.34 5.74
N ASN A 147 -25.40 19.02 5.50
CA ASN A 147 -25.18 18.41 4.19
C ASN A 147 -23.89 18.88 3.52
N TYR A 148 -22.81 19.01 4.30
CA TYR A 148 -21.50 19.43 3.83
C TYR A 148 -20.61 18.25 3.46
N ILE A 149 -19.87 18.40 2.37
CA ILE A 149 -18.83 17.50 1.91
C ILE A 149 -17.47 18.06 2.34
N LEU A 150 -16.70 17.23 3.05
CA LEU A 150 -15.29 17.47 3.36
C LEU A 150 -14.44 16.60 2.43
N ARG A 151 -13.57 17.21 1.62
CA ARG A 151 -12.65 16.51 0.72
C ARG A 151 -11.26 17.08 0.77
N GLU A 152 -10.27 16.22 0.64
CA GLU A 152 -8.90 16.65 0.35
C GLU A 152 -8.82 17.14 -1.10
N THR A 153 -8.04 18.20 -1.32
CA THR A 153 -7.84 18.80 -2.64
C THR A 153 -6.57 18.25 -3.29
N ASP A 154 -6.54 18.31 -4.63
CA ASP A 154 -5.47 17.72 -5.45
C ASP A 154 -4.06 18.27 -5.16
N LYS A 155 -3.97 19.51 -4.67
CA LYS A 155 -2.71 20.20 -4.41
C LYS A 155 -2.74 20.74 -3.00
N SER A 156 -1.57 20.78 -2.35
CA SER A 156 -1.32 21.46 -1.07
C SER A 156 -1.92 20.86 0.22
N GLY A 157 -2.50 19.65 0.20
CA GLY A 157 -3.01 19.01 1.42
C GLY A 157 -4.12 19.82 2.12
N ILE A 158 -4.80 20.70 1.37
CA ILE A 158 -5.87 21.55 1.88
C ILE A 158 -7.18 20.78 1.81
N PHE A 159 -8.02 20.99 2.83
CA PHE A 159 -9.38 20.48 2.86
C PHE A 159 -10.37 21.49 2.27
N HIS A 160 -11.24 21.02 1.39
CA HIS A 160 -12.40 21.74 0.91
C HIS A 160 -13.64 21.31 1.69
N ILE A 161 -14.38 22.30 2.21
CA ILE A 161 -15.72 22.13 2.77
C ILE A 161 -16.70 22.83 1.84
N GLY A 162 -17.67 22.10 1.32
CA GLY A 162 -18.69 22.62 0.41
C GLY A 162 -20.05 21.97 0.64
N ASN A 163 -21.12 22.58 0.14
CA ASN A 163 -22.45 21.99 0.22
C ASN A 163 -22.57 20.81 -0.78
N SER A 164 -23.17 19.71 -0.35
CA SER A 164 -23.38 18.51 -1.18
C SER A 164 -24.23 18.78 -2.42
N VAL A 165 -25.28 19.59 -2.30
CA VAL A 165 -26.19 19.94 -3.40
C VAL A 165 -25.46 20.71 -4.50
N ASP A 166 -24.63 21.70 -4.13
CA ASP A 166 -23.81 22.44 -5.10
C ASP A 166 -22.78 21.52 -5.78
N TYR A 167 -22.20 20.60 -5.02
CA TYR A 167 -21.25 19.63 -5.54
C TYR A 167 -21.90 18.67 -6.55
N GLU A 168 -23.08 18.14 -6.24
CA GLU A 168 -23.86 17.29 -7.15
C GLU A 168 -24.28 18.04 -8.40
N LYS A 169 -24.77 19.29 -8.26
CA LYS A 169 -25.12 20.15 -9.40
C LYS A 169 -23.92 20.38 -10.32
N LYS A 170 -22.73 20.61 -9.77
CA LYS A 170 -21.49 20.78 -10.54
C LYS A 170 -21.03 19.48 -11.22
N ALA A 171 -21.18 18.34 -10.55
CA ALA A 171 -20.89 17.03 -11.12
C ALA A 171 -21.82 16.72 -12.31
N GLU A 172 -23.11 17.01 -12.15
CA GLU A 172 -24.11 16.80 -13.20
C GLU A 172 -23.90 17.76 -14.38
N ALA A 173 -23.64 19.04 -14.11
CA ALA A 173 -23.29 20.01 -15.15
C ALA A 173 -22.04 19.59 -15.94
N TYR A 174 -21.03 19.00 -15.28
CA TYR A 174 -19.87 18.44 -15.95
C TYR A 174 -20.24 17.25 -16.85
N ARG A 175 -21.08 16.34 -16.35
CA ARG A 175 -21.55 15.16 -17.09
C ARG A 175 -22.31 15.57 -18.35
N GLN A 176 -23.31 16.45 -18.22
CA GLN A 176 -24.11 16.96 -19.34
C GLN A 176 -23.26 17.73 -20.36
N LYS A 177 -22.33 18.58 -19.90
CA LYS A 177 -21.48 19.37 -20.79
C LYS A 177 -20.52 18.52 -21.61
N THR A 178 -19.99 17.44 -21.04
CA THR A 178 -18.93 16.65 -21.69
C THR A 178 -19.43 15.41 -22.41
N GLY A 179 -20.56 14.85 -21.99
CA GLY A 179 -21.05 13.55 -22.50
C GLY A 179 -20.08 12.39 -22.24
N ALA A 180 -19.05 12.58 -21.41
CA ALA A 180 -17.95 11.63 -21.24
C ALA A 180 -18.31 10.42 -20.37
N TYR A 181 -19.39 10.52 -19.58
CA TYR A 181 -19.81 9.51 -18.64
C TYR A 181 -21.33 9.34 -18.67
N ASN A 182 -21.78 8.09 -18.66
CA ASN A 182 -23.18 7.72 -18.55
C ASN A 182 -23.43 7.03 -17.22
N GLU A 183 -24.61 7.27 -16.65
CA GLU A 183 -25.07 6.54 -15.49
C GLU A 183 -25.37 5.08 -15.88
N LEU A 184 -25.11 4.16 -14.96
CA LEU A 184 -25.37 2.74 -15.19
C LEU A 184 -26.75 2.40 -14.65
N ASP A 185 -27.56 1.70 -15.46
CA ASP A 185 -28.90 1.25 -15.05
C ASP A 185 -28.85 0.21 -13.91
N SER A 186 -27.75 -0.53 -13.82
CA SER A 186 -27.55 -1.55 -12.78
C SER A 186 -26.08 -1.72 -12.45
N ASN A 187 -25.79 -2.29 -11.27
CA ASN A 187 -24.42 -2.54 -10.81
C ASN A 187 -23.82 -3.79 -11.47
N PRO A 188 -22.82 -3.67 -12.36
CA PRO A 188 -22.25 -4.81 -13.08
C PRO A 188 -21.12 -5.50 -12.31
N LEU A 189 -20.88 -5.17 -11.03
CA LEU A 189 -19.71 -5.67 -10.28
C LEU A 189 -19.62 -7.19 -10.31
N TRP A 190 -20.71 -7.88 -10.00
CA TRP A 190 -20.71 -9.34 -9.90
C TRP A 190 -20.65 -10.01 -11.26
N SER A 191 -21.33 -9.46 -12.28
CA SER A 191 -21.25 -10.00 -13.64
C SER A 191 -19.83 -9.87 -14.21
N VAL A 192 -19.13 -8.77 -13.93
CA VAL A 192 -17.71 -8.61 -14.30
C VAL A 192 -16.81 -9.52 -13.47
N PHE A 193 -17.08 -9.68 -12.17
CA PHE A 193 -16.33 -10.59 -11.30
C PHE A 193 -16.39 -12.04 -11.80
N ASP A 194 -17.58 -12.55 -12.11
CA ASP A 194 -17.77 -13.90 -12.60
C ASP A 194 -17.09 -14.12 -13.95
N LYS A 195 -17.20 -13.15 -14.87
CA LYS A 195 -16.48 -13.17 -16.16
C LYS A 195 -14.97 -13.28 -15.97
N VAL A 196 -14.40 -12.53 -15.02
CA VAL A 196 -12.96 -12.60 -14.73
C VAL A 196 -12.57 -13.96 -14.17
N ILE A 197 -13.35 -14.53 -13.25
CA ILE A 197 -13.09 -15.87 -12.71
C ILE A 197 -13.13 -16.92 -13.81
N LEU A 198 -14.17 -16.90 -14.64
CA LEU A 198 -14.34 -17.83 -15.76
C LEU A 198 -13.16 -17.76 -16.73
N LEU A 199 -12.76 -16.54 -17.13
CA LEU A 199 -11.60 -16.31 -17.99
C LEU A 199 -10.32 -16.90 -17.38
N LEU A 200 -10.03 -16.59 -16.11
CA LEU A 200 -8.80 -17.05 -15.47
C LEU A 200 -8.76 -18.57 -15.30
N ASN A 201 -9.90 -19.19 -14.99
CA ASN A 201 -10.00 -20.64 -14.90
C ASN A 201 -9.83 -21.31 -16.27
N ASP A 202 -10.44 -20.77 -17.33
CA ASP A 202 -10.26 -21.25 -18.70
C ASP A 202 -8.79 -21.20 -19.14
N LEU A 203 -8.12 -20.07 -18.91
CA LEU A 203 -6.68 -19.92 -19.20
C LEU A 203 -5.82 -20.93 -18.41
N ARG A 204 -6.22 -21.26 -17.17
CA ARG A 204 -5.53 -22.26 -16.35
C ARG A 204 -5.74 -23.68 -16.88
N LEU A 205 -6.98 -24.03 -17.24
CA LEU A 205 -7.33 -25.33 -17.81
C LEU A 205 -6.58 -25.59 -19.12
N LYS A 206 -6.50 -24.58 -19.99
CA LYS A 206 -5.73 -24.61 -21.24
C LYS A 206 -4.21 -24.55 -21.05
N LYS A 207 -3.72 -24.50 -19.81
CA LYS A 207 -2.30 -24.42 -19.44
C LYS A 207 -1.56 -23.18 -19.99
N TYR A 208 -2.27 -22.12 -20.37
CA TYR A 208 -1.65 -20.86 -20.77
C TYR A 208 -1.07 -20.08 -19.58
N ILE A 209 -1.57 -20.35 -18.37
CA ILE A 209 -1.05 -19.76 -17.14
C ILE A 209 -0.72 -20.82 -16.07
N LEU A 210 0.29 -20.52 -15.26
CA LEU A 210 0.69 -21.32 -14.12
C LEU A 210 -0.19 -21.04 -12.91
N SER A 211 -0.20 -21.94 -11.93
CA SER A 211 -1.00 -21.78 -10.71
C SER A 211 -0.68 -20.48 -9.97
N TRP A 212 0.60 -20.12 -9.90
CA TRP A 212 0.99 -18.89 -9.21
C TRP A 212 0.58 -17.62 -9.98
N HIS A 213 0.44 -17.68 -11.32
CA HIS A 213 -0.13 -16.57 -12.10
C HIS A 213 -1.60 -16.37 -11.74
N LEU A 214 -2.35 -17.47 -11.64
CA LEU A 214 -3.76 -17.47 -11.24
C LEU A 214 -3.92 -16.79 -9.87
N ASP A 215 -3.15 -17.21 -8.88
CA ASP A 215 -3.19 -16.65 -7.52
C ASP A 215 -2.91 -15.14 -7.47
N LYS A 216 -2.10 -14.62 -8.39
CA LYS A 216 -1.77 -13.19 -8.47
C LYS A 216 -2.87 -12.38 -9.13
N MET A 217 -3.57 -12.96 -10.10
CA MET A 217 -4.60 -12.27 -10.89
C MET A 217 -6.01 -12.43 -10.30
N MET A 218 -6.26 -13.50 -9.54
CA MET A 218 -7.57 -13.82 -9.00
C MET A 218 -8.12 -12.69 -8.12
N PRO A 219 -9.32 -12.14 -8.42
CA PRO A 219 -9.93 -11.11 -7.59
C PRO A 219 -10.37 -11.70 -6.25
N LYS A 220 -10.26 -10.87 -5.19
CA LYS A 220 -10.68 -11.26 -3.84
C LYS A 220 -12.09 -10.76 -3.58
N ARG A 221 -13.05 -11.67 -3.41
CA ARG A 221 -14.47 -11.35 -3.22
C ARG A 221 -14.73 -10.31 -2.13
N ASN A 222 -13.99 -10.37 -1.02
CA ASN A 222 -14.12 -9.45 0.12
C ASN A 222 -13.43 -8.08 -0.06
N LYS A 223 -12.75 -7.85 -1.18
CA LYS A 223 -12.03 -6.60 -1.46
C LYS A 223 -12.44 -5.95 -2.78
N VAL A 224 -13.24 -6.63 -3.58
CA VAL A 224 -13.57 -6.18 -4.94
C VAL A 224 -14.59 -5.03 -4.88
N GLN A 225 -14.42 -4.03 -5.73
CA GLN A 225 -15.34 -2.90 -5.85
C GLN A 225 -15.50 -2.48 -7.32
N LEU A 226 -16.64 -1.88 -7.65
CA LEU A 226 -16.85 -1.32 -8.98
C LEU A 226 -16.03 -0.03 -9.14
N ALA A 227 -15.58 0.27 -10.36
CA ALA A 227 -15.08 1.61 -10.63
C ALA A 227 -16.16 2.64 -10.39
N TYR A 228 -15.78 3.77 -9.78
CA TYR A 228 -16.69 4.87 -9.54
C TYR A 228 -16.05 6.20 -9.91
N LEU A 229 -16.88 7.09 -10.44
CA LEU A 229 -16.54 8.47 -10.71
C LEU A 229 -16.73 9.27 -9.42
N TYR A 230 -15.72 10.06 -9.05
CA TYR A 230 -15.85 11.07 -8.01
C TYR A 230 -15.14 12.34 -8.46
N PHE A 231 -15.40 13.45 -7.77
CA PHE A 231 -14.85 14.74 -8.16
C PHE A 231 -13.95 15.34 -7.08
N ILE A 232 -12.83 15.92 -7.49
CA ILE A 232 -11.94 16.64 -6.57
C ILE A 232 -12.10 18.16 -6.80
N PRO A 233 -12.42 18.94 -5.76
CA PRO A 233 -12.49 20.40 -5.87
C PRO A 233 -11.12 21.02 -6.20
N LYS A 234 -11.11 22.01 -7.09
CA LYS A 234 -9.96 22.87 -7.36
C LYS A 234 -10.22 24.27 -6.81
N PRO A 235 -9.92 24.53 -5.53
CA PRO A 235 -10.25 25.82 -4.89
C PRO A 235 -9.51 27.01 -5.51
N HIS A 236 -8.33 26.78 -6.10
CA HIS A 236 -7.52 27.81 -6.78
C HIS A 236 -8.05 28.20 -8.18
N LYS A 237 -9.19 27.67 -8.63
CA LYS A 237 -9.82 28.00 -9.90
C LYS A 237 -11.17 28.67 -9.65
N ALA A 238 -11.48 29.72 -10.41
CA ALA A 238 -12.73 30.45 -10.30
C ALA A 238 -13.96 29.51 -10.34
N GLY A 239 -14.92 29.77 -9.43
CA GLY A 239 -16.12 28.94 -9.25
C GLY A 239 -15.86 27.56 -8.62
N THR A 240 -14.65 27.29 -8.13
CA THR A 240 -14.24 26.00 -7.54
C THR A 240 -14.56 24.84 -8.47
N ARG A 241 -13.91 24.84 -9.64
CA ARG A 241 -14.10 23.78 -10.66
C ARG A 241 -13.83 22.41 -10.06
N LEU A 242 -14.62 21.42 -10.49
CA LEU A 242 -14.44 20.02 -10.14
C LEU A 242 -13.55 19.32 -11.17
N ARG A 243 -12.62 18.47 -10.72
CA ARG A 243 -11.90 17.52 -11.58
C ARG A 243 -12.54 16.14 -11.44
N PRO A 244 -13.02 15.50 -12.52
CA PRO A 244 -13.46 14.11 -12.48
C PRO A 244 -12.27 13.18 -12.24
N ILE A 245 -12.47 12.18 -11.41
CA ILE A 245 -11.52 11.09 -11.17
C ILE A 245 -12.30 9.78 -11.22
N VAL A 246 -11.85 8.86 -12.07
CA VAL A 246 -12.36 7.49 -12.09
C VAL A 246 -11.47 6.64 -11.21
N SER A 247 -11.99 6.22 -10.05
CA SER A 247 -11.30 5.26 -9.19
C SER A 247 -11.55 3.86 -9.72
N SER A 248 -10.52 3.20 -10.24
CA SER A 248 -10.57 1.80 -10.67
C SER A 248 -9.85 0.86 -9.69
N MET A 249 -9.64 1.33 -8.46
CA MET A 249 -8.96 0.54 -7.43
C MET A 249 -9.76 -0.71 -7.08
N ASN A 250 -9.09 -1.84 -6.90
CA ASN A 250 -9.69 -3.12 -6.51
C ASN A 250 -10.86 -3.60 -7.39
N MET A 251 -10.91 -3.22 -8.66
CA MET A 251 -11.81 -3.85 -9.62
C MET A 251 -11.47 -5.33 -9.82
N PRO A 252 -12.42 -6.15 -10.32
CA PRO A 252 -12.15 -7.54 -10.66
C PRO A 252 -10.92 -7.72 -11.56
N THR A 253 -10.67 -6.76 -12.46
CA THR A 253 -9.56 -6.79 -13.44
C THR A 253 -8.22 -6.27 -12.89
N THR A 254 -8.18 -5.66 -11.69
CA THR A 254 -6.96 -5.04 -11.15
C THR A 254 -5.79 -6.02 -11.04
N GLY A 255 -6.05 -7.28 -10.67
CA GLY A 255 -5.03 -8.33 -10.58
C GLY A 255 -4.38 -8.61 -11.94
N ILE A 256 -5.19 -8.73 -12.99
CA ILE A 256 -4.76 -8.93 -14.37
C ILE A 256 -3.95 -7.73 -14.85
N SER A 257 -4.47 -6.51 -14.73
CA SER A 257 -3.77 -5.30 -15.18
C SER A 257 -2.40 -5.15 -14.50
N ARG A 258 -2.30 -5.40 -13.19
CA ARG A 258 -1.04 -5.35 -12.45
C ARG A 258 -0.07 -6.45 -12.89
N PHE A 259 -0.57 -7.62 -13.24
CA PHE A 259 0.27 -8.71 -13.73
C PHE A 259 0.84 -8.36 -15.12
N LEU A 260 0.01 -7.88 -16.04
CA LEU A 260 0.43 -7.44 -17.36
C LEU A 260 1.41 -6.26 -17.30
N ASP A 261 1.13 -5.26 -16.46
CA ASP A 261 2.03 -4.12 -16.24
C ASP A 261 3.43 -4.60 -15.84
N LYS A 262 3.53 -5.56 -14.90
CA LYS A 262 4.84 -6.13 -14.51
C LYS A 262 5.58 -6.84 -15.64
N LEU A 263 4.86 -7.47 -16.56
CA LEU A 263 5.46 -8.15 -17.71
C LEU A 263 5.94 -7.14 -18.75
N ILE A 264 5.17 -6.09 -18.99
CA ILE A 264 5.43 -5.09 -20.04
C ILE A 264 6.44 -4.04 -19.56
N ARG A 265 6.48 -3.75 -18.25
CA ARG A 265 7.27 -2.65 -17.68
C ARG A 265 8.75 -2.66 -18.08
N PRO A 266 9.48 -3.79 -18.07
CA PRO A 266 10.89 -3.80 -18.49
C PRO A 266 11.09 -3.41 -19.95
N ILE A 267 10.16 -3.81 -20.83
CA ILE A 267 10.18 -3.48 -22.26
C ILE A 267 9.89 -2.00 -22.44
N PHE A 268 8.87 -1.50 -21.75
CA PHE A 268 8.52 -0.08 -21.76
C PHE A 268 9.68 0.79 -21.26
N ASP A 269 10.29 0.45 -20.13
CA ASP A 269 11.40 1.21 -19.54
C ASP A 269 12.63 1.21 -20.47
N LYS A 270 12.93 0.09 -21.14
CA LYS A 270 14.00 0.02 -22.14
C LYS A 270 13.72 0.96 -23.32
N HIS A 271 12.50 0.93 -23.85
CA HIS A 271 12.12 1.81 -24.96
C HIS A 271 12.13 3.28 -24.54
N ALA A 272 11.57 3.62 -23.38
CA ALA A 272 11.56 4.98 -22.86
C ALA A 272 12.98 5.55 -22.71
N ARG A 273 13.97 4.76 -22.24
CA ARG A 273 15.37 5.20 -22.18
C ARG A 273 15.99 5.45 -23.55
N SER A 274 15.58 4.71 -24.57
CA SER A 274 16.08 4.90 -25.93
C SER A 274 15.50 6.12 -26.64
N THR A 275 14.32 6.59 -26.22
CA THR A 275 13.60 7.68 -26.88
C THR A 275 13.63 8.99 -26.09
N THR A 276 13.93 8.94 -24.79
CA THR A 276 13.98 10.14 -23.95
C THR A 276 15.42 10.66 -23.95
N PHE A 277 15.67 11.68 -24.77
CA PHE A 277 16.88 12.51 -24.64
C PHE A 277 16.70 13.36 -23.37
N ILE A 278 17.66 13.24 -22.44
CA ILE A 278 17.76 14.15 -21.31
C ILE A 278 18.72 15.24 -21.78
N ASP A 279 18.18 16.38 -22.18
CA ASP A 279 18.96 17.62 -22.37
C ASP A 279 19.42 18.17 -21.00
#